data_AF-A0AAJ7BTA3-F1
#
_entry.id   AF-A0AAJ7BTA3-F1
#
_cell.length_a   1.000
_cell.length_b   1.000
_cell.length_c   1.000
_cell.angle_alpha   90.00
_cell.angle_beta   90.00
_cell.angle_gamma   90.00
#
_symmetry.space_group_name_H-M   'P 1'
#
loop_
_entity.id
_entity.type
_entity.pdbx_description
1 polymer ?
#
loop_
_entity_poly.entity_id
_entity_poly.type
_entity_poly.pdbx_seq_one_letter_code
_entity_poly.pdbx_strand_id
1 'polypeptide(L)'
;MEALRQQRGAAKTKVTKLEKKVDTERNSGQQISKEKIEVYLARLEDIRCEFDDVQQQINAIQVGDPTVAEATEDEAFGDRYLNLKILLKEMLASVASIQAETRPSLSDEVLVRVLQQQSELMRRFGENSAGGDSQATTSNNDAIAQLVQQQTELLRRFADGGSAARNDSSVKLPVIKLPMFAGRTE
;
A
#
# COMPACT_ATOMS: atom_id res chain seq x y z
N MET A 1 -2.47 -36.24 30.55
CA MET A 1 -1.23 -35.61 30.07
C MET A 1 -1.00 -35.86 28.57
N GLU A 2 -1.12 -37.10 28.10
CA GLU A 2 -0.98 -37.42 26.66
C GLU A 2 -2.01 -36.73 25.76
N ALA A 3 -3.28 -36.63 26.17
CA ALA A 3 -4.32 -35.90 25.42
C ALA A 3 -3.98 -34.40 25.22
N LEU A 4 -3.41 -33.73 26.23
CA LEU A 4 -2.99 -32.32 26.13
C LEU A 4 -1.81 -32.18 25.17
N ARG A 5 -0.86 -33.13 25.17
CA ARG A 5 0.24 -33.16 24.21
C ARG A 5 -0.26 -33.34 22.78
N GLN A 6 -1.26 -34.20 22.57
CA GLN A 6 -1.91 -34.35 21.27
C GLN A 6 -2.63 -33.06 20.86
N GLN A 7 -3.34 -32.39 21.77
CA GLN A 7 -4.00 -31.12 21.50
C GLN A 7 -2.98 -30.02 21.11
N ARG A 8 -1.84 -29.95 21.81
CA ARG A 8 -0.71 -29.09 21.45
C ARG A 8 -0.21 -29.38 20.04
N GLY A 9 -0.02 -30.66 19.71
CA GLY A 9 0.35 -31.10 18.34
C GLY A 9 -0.70 -30.74 17.28
N ALA A 10 -1.99 -30.77 17.63
CA ALA A 10 -3.06 -30.34 16.75
C ALA A 10 -3.00 -28.83 16.45
N ALA A 11 -2.74 -27.99 17.46
CA ALA A 11 -2.52 -26.55 17.28
C ALA A 11 -1.32 -26.26 16.35
N LYS A 12 -0.19 -26.99 16.52
CA LYS A 12 0.96 -26.91 15.59
C LYS A 12 0.56 -27.21 14.15
N THR A 13 -0.23 -28.28 13.97
CA THR A 13 -0.73 -28.68 12.64
C THR A 13 -1.64 -27.61 12.04
N LYS A 14 -2.45 -26.92 12.86
CA LYS A 14 -3.32 -25.82 12.40
C LYS A 14 -2.48 -24.65 11.85
N VAL A 15 -1.39 -24.25 12.52
CA VAL A 15 -0.48 -23.21 12.02
C VAL A 15 0.12 -23.62 10.67
N THR A 16 0.69 -24.82 10.57
CA THR A 16 1.29 -25.29 9.30
C THR A 16 0.26 -25.41 8.17
N LYS A 17 -1.00 -25.75 8.48
CA LYS A 17 -2.08 -25.73 7.47
C LYS A 17 -2.43 -24.31 7.03
N LEU A 18 -2.46 -23.36 7.96
CA LEU A 18 -2.74 -21.96 7.65
C LEU A 18 -1.62 -21.35 6.80
N GLU A 19 -0.36 -21.59 7.17
CA GLU A 19 0.84 -21.21 6.43
C GLU A 19 0.76 -21.67 4.97
N LYS A 20 0.56 -22.99 4.75
CA LYS A 20 0.40 -23.55 3.40
C LYS A 20 -0.74 -22.91 2.61
N LYS A 21 -1.85 -22.57 3.29
CA LYS A 21 -2.99 -21.92 2.64
C LYS A 21 -2.64 -20.50 2.19
N VAL A 22 -1.97 -19.73 3.05
CA VAL A 22 -1.49 -18.38 2.74
C VAL A 22 -0.52 -18.42 1.57
N ASP A 23 0.44 -19.36 1.58
CA ASP A 23 1.40 -19.53 0.48
C ASP A 23 0.72 -19.89 -0.84
N THR A 24 -0.25 -20.81 -0.80
CA THR A 24 -1.00 -21.22 -2.00
C THR A 24 -1.73 -20.03 -2.62
N GLU A 25 -2.40 -19.23 -1.78
CA GLU A 25 -3.15 -18.08 -2.26
C GLU A 25 -2.23 -16.95 -2.75
N ARG A 26 -1.10 -16.73 -2.08
CA ARG A 26 -0.08 -15.78 -2.52
C ARG A 26 0.49 -16.17 -3.89
N ASN A 27 0.76 -17.45 -4.09
CA ASN A 27 1.35 -17.97 -5.33
C ASN A 27 0.33 -18.17 -6.46
N SER A 28 -0.97 -18.09 -6.15
CA SER A 28 -2.04 -18.22 -7.15
C SER A 28 -2.16 -17.02 -8.10
N GLY A 29 -1.43 -15.92 -7.84
CA GLY A 29 -1.48 -14.68 -8.63
C GLY A 29 -2.76 -13.86 -8.42
N GLN A 30 -3.71 -14.36 -7.62
CA GLN A 30 -4.93 -13.64 -7.27
C GLN A 30 -4.65 -12.68 -6.11
N GLN A 31 -5.09 -11.43 -6.25
CA GLN A 31 -5.00 -10.45 -5.16
C GLN A 31 -5.87 -10.91 -3.98
N ILE A 32 -5.25 -11.09 -2.83
CA ILE A 32 -5.95 -11.47 -1.60
C ILE A 32 -6.60 -10.20 -1.03
N SER A 33 -7.90 -10.26 -0.78
CA SER A 33 -8.63 -9.13 -0.20
C SER A 33 -8.17 -8.83 1.23
N LYS A 34 -8.27 -7.56 1.63
CA LYS A 34 -7.93 -7.10 2.98
C LYS A 34 -8.66 -7.90 4.05
N GLU A 35 -9.96 -8.11 3.87
CA GLU A 35 -10.84 -8.83 4.79
C GLU A 35 -10.37 -10.28 4.99
N LYS A 36 -9.84 -10.91 3.93
CA LYS A 36 -9.38 -12.29 3.98
C LYS A 36 -8.06 -12.41 4.74
N ILE A 37 -7.18 -11.42 4.60
CA ILE A 37 -5.94 -11.31 5.39
C ILE A 37 -6.28 -11.11 6.87
N GLU A 38 -7.24 -10.25 7.19
CA GLU A 38 -7.71 -10.03 8.56
C GLU A 38 -8.30 -11.29 9.19
N VAL A 39 -9.07 -12.08 8.43
CA VAL A 39 -9.57 -13.39 8.87
C VAL A 39 -8.42 -14.36 9.16
N TYR A 40 -7.35 -14.35 8.34
CA TYR A 40 -6.18 -15.19 8.60
C TYR A 40 -5.40 -14.74 9.84
N LEU A 41 -5.29 -13.43 10.07
CA LEU A 41 -4.70 -12.89 11.29
C LEU A 41 -5.51 -13.32 12.52
N ALA A 42 -6.84 -13.11 12.51
CA ALA A 42 -7.71 -13.52 13.61
C ALA A 42 -7.57 -15.03 13.91
N ARG A 43 -7.63 -15.86 12.87
CA ARG A 43 -7.45 -17.30 13.01
C ARG A 43 -6.07 -17.69 13.54
N LEU A 44 -5.02 -16.96 13.16
CA LEU A 44 -3.67 -17.20 13.66
C LEU A 44 -3.56 -16.88 15.16
N GLU A 45 -4.21 -15.79 15.61
CA GLU A 45 -4.30 -15.47 17.04
C GLU A 45 -5.10 -16.53 17.81
N ASP A 46 -6.23 -17.00 17.27
CA ASP A 46 -7.01 -18.07 17.92
C ASP A 46 -6.17 -19.34 18.13
N ILE A 47 -5.38 -19.72 17.13
CA ILE A 47 -4.49 -20.90 17.22
C ILE A 47 -3.38 -20.64 18.25
N ARG A 48 -2.88 -19.40 18.36
CA ARG A 48 -1.87 -19.04 19.36
C ARG A 48 -2.44 -19.13 20.77
N CYS A 49 -3.62 -18.57 21.01
CA CYS A 49 -4.31 -18.68 22.28
C CYS A 49 -4.57 -20.14 22.66
N GLU A 50 -5.09 -20.96 21.73
CA GLU A 50 -5.29 -22.40 21.96
C GLU A 50 -3.99 -23.11 22.35
N PHE A 51 -2.88 -22.78 21.68
CA PHE A 51 -1.57 -23.34 22.02
C PHE A 51 -1.10 -22.93 23.41
N ASP A 52 -1.17 -21.64 23.73
CA ASP A 52 -0.74 -21.10 25.02
C ASP A 52 -1.60 -21.66 26.17
N ASP A 53 -2.92 -21.78 25.98
CA ASP A 53 -3.84 -22.38 26.95
C ASP A 53 -3.48 -23.85 27.23
N VAL A 54 -3.21 -24.62 26.18
CA VAL A 54 -2.80 -26.02 26.31
C VAL A 54 -1.43 -26.14 26.98
N GLN A 55 -0.49 -25.26 26.63
CA GLN A 55 0.85 -25.25 27.24
C GLN A 55 0.77 -24.89 28.72
N GLN A 56 -0.08 -23.93 29.11
CA GLN A 56 -0.35 -23.62 30.51
C GLN A 56 -0.94 -24.81 31.26
N GLN A 57 -1.90 -25.53 30.67
CA GLN A 57 -2.48 -26.73 31.27
C GLN A 57 -1.45 -27.86 31.43
N ILE A 58 -0.55 -28.03 30.45
CA ILE A 58 0.56 -28.98 30.55
C ILE A 58 1.47 -28.60 31.71
N ASN A 59 1.92 -27.34 31.76
CA ASN A 59 2.82 -26.84 32.81
C ASN A 59 2.20 -26.93 34.21
N ALA A 60 0.89 -26.74 34.34
CA ALA A 60 0.19 -26.84 35.62
C ALA A 60 0.13 -28.27 36.18
N ILE A 61 0.17 -29.28 35.31
CA ILE A 61 0.05 -30.71 35.69
C ILE A 61 1.44 -31.38 35.72
N GLN A 62 2.40 -30.85 34.96
CA GLN A 62 3.75 -31.38 34.88
C GLN A 62 4.51 -31.12 36.18
N VAL A 63 5.00 -32.18 36.81
CA VAL A 63 5.88 -32.10 37.97
C VAL A 63 7.32 -32.17 37.47
N GLY A 64 8.00 -31.03 37.46
CA GLY A 64 9.38 -30.89 36.97
C GLY A 64 9.49 -29.94 35.77
N ASP A 65 10.72 -29.60 35.40
CA ASP A 65 10.97 -28.70 34.29
C ASP A 65 10.53 -29.30 32.93
N PRO A 66 10.14 -28.47 31.95
CA PRO A 66 9.89 -28.92 30.59
C PRO A 66 11.13 -29.61 30.04
N THR A 67 10.92 -30.69 29.28
CA THR A 67 12.03 -31.37 28.64
C THR A 67 12.66 -30.47 27.58
N VAL A 68 13.95 -30.64 27.30
CA VAL A 68 14.64 -29.86 26.24
C VAL A 68 13.90 -29.99 24.91
N ALA A 69 13.39 -31.18 24.59
CA ALA A 69 12.58 -31.41 23.40
C ALA A 69 11.30 -30.56 23.38
N GLU A 70 10.60 -30.43 24.51
CA GLU A 70 9.42 -29.57 24.64
C GLU A 70 9.75 -28.08 24.48
N ALA A 71 10.85 -27.63 25.08
CA ALA A 71 11.27 -26.23 24.98
C ALA A 71 11.63 -25.84 23.54
N THR A 72 12.43 -26.66 22.85
CA THR A 72 12.77 -26.44 21.43
C THR A 72 11.53 -26.48 20.54
N GLU A 73 10.59 -27.37 20.86
CA GLU A 73 9.32 -27.49 20.15
C GLU A 73 8.41 -26.29 20.29
N ASP A 74 8.43 -25.63 21.44
CA ASP A 74 7.66 -24.42 21.73
C ASP A 74 8.27 -23.19 21.05
N GLU A 75 9.61 -23.10 21.05
CA GLU A 75 10.35 -22.08 20.29
C GLU A 75 10.06 -22.19 18.79
N ALA A 76 10.15 -23.39 18.22
CA ALA A 76 9.84 -23.63 16.81
C ALA A 76 8.39 -23.25 16.43
N PHE A 77 7.44 -23.42 17.35
CA PHE A 77 6.07 -22.95 17.13
C PHE A 77 5.98 -21.42 17.18
N GLY A 78 6.66 -20.80 18.14
CA GLY A 78 6.78 -19.34 18.27
C GLY A 78 7.32 -18.69 16.99
N ASP A 79 8.39 -19.24 16.44
CA ASP A 79 9.00 -18.75 15.20
C ASP A 79 8.05 -18.83 14.01
N ARG A 80 7.35 -19.97 13.84
CA ARG A 80 6.37 -20.13 12.77
C ARG A 80 5.20 -19.15 12.90
N TYR A 81 4.68 -18.99 14.11
CA TYR A 81 3.62 -18.02 14.37
C TYR A 81 4.08 -16.60 14.03
N LEU A 82 5.28 -16.21 14.49
CA LEU A 82 5.81 -14.87 14.27
C LEU A 82 6.04 -14.59 12.78
N ASN A 83 6.68 -15.53 12.08
CA ASN A 83 6.94 -15.40 10.64
C ASN A 83 5.64 -15.28 9.85
N LEU A 84 4.64 -16.13 10.13
CA LEU A 84 3.35 -16.06 9.45
C LEU A 84 2.60 -14.76 9.78
N LYS A 85 2.69 -14.28 11.02
CA LYS A 85 2.07 -13.01 11.44
C LYS A 85 2.71 -11.81 10.75
N ILE A 86 4.05 -11.79 10.63
CA ILE A 86 4.78 -10.76 9.89
C ILE A 86 4.33 -10.78 8.43
N LEU A 87 4.36 -11.95 7.79
CA LEU A 87 3.94 -12.14 6.40
C LEU A 87 2.52 -11.59 6.16
N LEU A 88 1.56 -11.95 7.01
CA LEU A 88 0.18 -11.49 6.88
C LEU A 88 0.05 -9.97 7.06
N LYS A 89 0.83 -9.37 7.99
CA LYS A 89 0.85 -7.92 8.17
C LYS A 89 1.47 -7.19 6.98
N GLU A 90 2.53 -7.73 6.39
CA GLU A 90 3.14 -7.18 5.17
C GLU A 90 2.15 -7.24 3.99
N MET A 91 1.42 -8.34 3.84
CA MET A 91 0.37 -8.46 2.85
C MET A 91 -0.78 -7.45 3.08
N LEU A 92 -1.14 -7.19 4.34
CA LEU A 92 -2.14 -6.17 4.67
C LEU A 92 -1.67 -4.76 4.28
N ALA A 93 -0.39 -4.45 4.55
CA ALA A 93 0.22 -3.18 4.20
C ALA A 93 0.31 -2.97 2.68
N SER A 94 0.63 -4.00 1.91
CA SER A 94 0.68 -3.92 0.45
C SER A 94 -0.70 -3.66 -0.16
N VAL A 95 -1.76 -4.28 0.37
CA VAL A 95 -3.14 -4.00 -0.05
C VAL A 95 -3.54 -2.55 0.26
N ALA A 96 -3.16 -2.02 1.43
CA ALA A 96 -3.42 -0.63 1.79
C ALA A 96 -2.67 0.37 0.88
N SER A 97 -1.45 0.05 0.47
CA SER A 97 -0.66 0.86 -0.48
C SER A 97 -1.33 0.94 -1.86
N ILE A 98 -1.83 -0.18 -2.38
CA ILE A 98 -2.51 -0.22 -3.69
C ILE A 98 -3.79 0.64 -3.69
N GLN A 99 -4.53 0.66 -2.56
CA GLN A 99 -5.71 1.51 -2.42
C GLN A 99 -5.39 3.01 -2.32
N ALA A 100 -4.21 3.37 -1.82
CA ALA A 100 -3.77 4.77 -1.73
C ALA A 100 -3.40 5.34 -3.09
N GLU A 101 -2.78 4.54 -3.98
CA GLU A 101 -2.39 4.96 -5.33
C GLU A 101 -3.56 5.03 -6.32
N THR A 102 -4.66 4.33 -6.05
CA THR A 102 -5.88 4.38 -6.89
C THR A 102 -6.79 5.56 -6.56
N ARG A 103 -6.44 6.39 -5.57
CA ARG A 103 -7.17 7.62 -5.30
C ARG A 103 -6.73 8.66 -6.34
N PRO A 104 -7.63 9.16 -7.21
CA PRO A 104 -7.23 10.16 -8.20
C PRO A 104 -6.60 11.33 -7.45
N SER A 105 -5.35 11.63 -7.80
CA SER A 105 -4.67 12.81 -7.26
C SER A 105 -5.56 14.03 -7.50
N LEU A 106 -5.54 15.02 -6.61
CA LEU A 106 -6.30 16.27 -6.81
C LEU A 106 -6.03 16.89 -8.19
N SER A 107 -4.81 16.71 -8.72
CA SER A 107 -4.44 17.10 -10.09
C SER A 107 -5.24 16.37 -11.18
N ASP A 108 -5.56 15.09 -10.99
CA ASP A 108 -6.30 14.29 -11.95
C ASP A 108 -7.79 14.68 -11.98
N GLU A 109 -8.39 14.95 -10.82
CA GLU A 109 -9.74 15.53 -10.76
C GLU A 109 -9.80 16.93 -11.39
N VAL A 110 -8.78 17.76 -11.18
CA VAL A 110 -8.68 19.08 -11.82
C VAL A 110 -8.53 18.94 -13.34
N LEU A 111 -7.71 17.99 -13.81
CA LEU A 111 -7.55 17.69 -15.25
C LEU A 111 -8.86 17.22 -15.88
N VAL A 112 -9.59 16.33 -15.21
CA VAL A 112 -10.91 15.86 -15.65
C VAL A 112 -11.91 17.01 -15.72
N ARG A 113 -11.93 17.91 -14.72
CA ARG A 113 -12.79 19.11 -14.75
C ARG A 113 -12.44 20.06 -15.89
N VAL A 114 -11.15 20.28 -16.15
CA VAL A 114 -10.69 21.15 -17.24
C VAL A 114 -11.06 20.56 -18.60
N LEU A 115 -10.85 19.26 -18.81
CA LEU A 115 -11.24 18.58 -20.04
C LEU A 115 -12.75 18.58 -20.25
N GLN A 116 -13.53 18.39 -19.19
CA GLN A 116 -14.98 18.46 -19.23
C GLN A 116 -15.46 19.88 -19.59
N GLN A 117 -14.88 20.91 -18.99
CA GLN A 117 -15.17 22.31 -19.29
C GLN A 117 -14.82 22.67 -20.75
N GLN A 118 -13.70 22.15 -21.28
CA GLN A 118 -13.31 22.33 -22.67
C GLN A 118 -14.30 21.68 -23.64
N SER A 119 -14.79 20.46 -23.31
CA SER A 119 -15.79 19.77 -24.14
C SER A 119 -17.11 20.53 -24.22
N GLU A 120 -17.54 21.15 -23.12
CA GLU A 120 -18.79 21.91 -23.07
C GLU A 120 -18.67 23.23 -23.84
N LEU A 121 -17.52 23.91 -23.77
CA LEU A 121 -17.24 25.09 -24.59
C LEU A 121 -17.26 24.74 -26.08
N MET A 122 -16.55 23.68 -26.50
CA MET A 122 -16.57 23.24 -27.91
C MET A 122 -17.98 22.91 -28.39
N ARG A 123 -18.81 22.30 -27.54
CA ARG A 123 -20.21 22.01 -27.87
C ARG A 123 -21.02 23.28 -28.08
N ARG A 124 -20.89 24.27 -27.19
CA ARG A 124 -21.56 25.59 -27.32
C ARG A 124 -21.13 26.36 -28.57
N PHE A 125 -19.85 26.28 -28.95
CA PHE A 125 -19.37 26.89 -30.20
C PHE A 125 -19.92 26.18 -31.44
N GLY A 126 -19.99 24.85 -31.44
CA GLY A 126 -20.58 24.08 -32.53
C GLY A 126 -22.09 24.33 -32.70
N GLU A 127 -22.81 24.48 -31.59
CA GLU A 127 -24.24 24.79 -31.58
C GLU A 127 -24.54 26.23 -32.06
N ASN A 128 -23.68 27.21 -31.73
CA ASN A 128 -23.85 28.60 -32.15
C ASN A 128 -23.45 28.89 -33.61
N SER A 129 -22.67 28.03 -34.27
CA SER A 129 -22.33 28.18 -35.70
C SER A 129 -23.37 27.58 -36.66
N ALA A 130 -24.38 26.87 -36.16
CA ALA A 130 -25.41 26.23 -36.99
C ALA A 130 -26.66 27.11 -37.25
N GLY A 131 -26.74 28.31 -36.68
CA GLY A 131 -27.90 29.18 -36.81
C GLY A 131 -27.56 30.67 -36.94
N GLY A 132 -27.54 31.17 -38.18
CA GLY A 132 -27.90 32.57 -38.47
C GLY A 132 -26.77 33.51 -38.90
N ASP A 133 -26.84 33.91 -40.18
CA ASP A 133 -26.52 35.22 -40.74
C ASP A 133 -25.19 35.92 -40.40
N SER A 134 -24.27 35.88 -41.38
CA SER A 134 -23.82 37.03 -42.18
C SER A 134 -23.74 38.44 -41.55
N GLN A 135 -23.37 38.63 -40.27
CA GLN A 135 -23.03 39.97 -39.77
C GLN A 135 -22.17 40.02 -38.49
N ALA A 136 -21.14 39.18 -38.34
CA ALA A 136 -20.28 39.22 -37.13
C ALA A 136 -18.79 38.83 -37.35
N THR A 137 -18.24 39.03 -38.54
CA THR A 137 -16.89 38.55 -38.89
C THR A 137 -15.74 39.30 -38.19
N THR A 138 -16.00 40.48 -37.60
CA THR A 138 -14.94 41.28 -36.94
C THR A 138 -14.87 41.03 -35.44
N SER A 139 -16.00 40.84 -34.75
CA SER A 139 -16.03 40.69 -33.28
C SER A 139 -15.62 39.29 -32.81
N ASN A 140 -15.86 38.25 -33.62
CA ASN A 140 -15.48 36.87 -33.28
C ASN A 140 -13.96 36.63 -33.39
N ASN A 141 -13.27 37.35 -34.28
CA ASN A 141 -11.80 37.29 -34.34
C ASN A 141 -11.15 37.90 -33.09
N ASP A 142 -11.75 38.95 -32.52
CA ASP A 142 -11.28 39.54 -31.26
C ASP A 142 -11.51 38.61 -30.06
N ALA A 143 -12.63 37.90 -30.02
CA ALA A 143 -12.89 36.91 -28.97
C ALA A 143 -11.94 35.71 -29.06
N ILE A 144 -11.61 35.25 -30.27
CA ILE A 144 -10.61 34.20 -30.49
C ILE A 144 -9.22 34.70 -30.13
N ALA A 145 -8.86 35.94 -30.48
CA ALA A 145 -7.59 36.54 -30.12
C ALA A 145 -7.46 36.66 -28.59
N GLN A 146 -8.50 37.10 -27.88
CA GLN A 146 -8.52 37.18 -26.42
C GLN A 146 -8.45 35.80 -25.75
N LEU A 147 -9.13 34.79 -26.30
CA LEU A 147 -9.09 33.43 -25.79
C LEU A 147 -7.70 32.79 -25.98
N VAL A 148 -7.12 32.93 -27.17
CA VAL A 148 -5.75 32.46 -27.48
C VAL A 148 -4.73 33.20 -26.63
N GLN A 149 -4.93 34.48 -26.37
CA GLN A 149 -4.08 35.27 -25.48
C GLN A 149 -4.20 34.79 -24.02
N GLN A 150 -5.41 34.50 -23.53
CA GLN A 150 -5.61 33.88 -22.21
C GLN A 150 -4.97 32.49 -22.11
N GLN A 151 -5.08 31.66 -23.15
CA GLN A 151 -4.44 30.34 -23.19
C GLN A 151 -2.90 30.44 -23.24
N THR A 152 -2.37 31.43 -23.96
CA THR A 152 -0.93 31.71 -24.02
C THR A 152 -0.42 32.22 -22.67
N GLU A 153 -1.21 33.03 -21.97
CA GLU A 153 -0.87 33.54 -20.64
C GLU A 153 -0.92 32.43 -19.58
N LEU A 154 -1.89 31.52 -19.66
CA LEU A 154 -1.93 30.33 -18.79
C LEU A 154 -0.75 29.39 -19.05
N LEU A 155 -0.44 29.07 -20.32
CA LEU A 155 0.75 28.28 -20.67
C LEU A 155 2.04 28.96 -20.22
N ARG A 156 2.12 30.30 -20.32
CA ARG A 156 3.26 31.07 -19.82
C ARG A 156 3.31 31.05 -18.30
N ARG A 157 2.19 31.09 -17.58
CA ARG A 157 2.15 30.92 -16.12
C ARG A 157 2.49 29.49 -15.68
N PHE A 158 2.17 28.47 -16.47
CA PHE A 158 2.65 27.10 -16.26
C PHE A 158 4.14 26.95 -16.57
N ALA A 159 4.66 27.65 -17.58
CA ALA A 159 6.07 27.64 -17.95
C ALA A 159 6.95 28.45 -16.97
N ASP A 160 6.53 29.66 -16.59
CA ASP A 160 7.21 30.54 -15.64
C ASP A 160 7.00 30.07 -14.19
N GLY A 161 5.84 29.48 -13.86
CA GLY A 161 5.61 28.75 -12.60
C GLY A 161 6.31 27.38 -12.55
N GLY A 162 6.78 26.89 -13.70
CA GLY A 162 7.62 25.70 -13.84
C GLY A 162 9.12 25.97 -13.80
N SER A 163 9.54 27.24 -13.67
CA SER A 163 10.96 27.63 -13.59
C SER A 163 11.42 27.97 -12.17
N ALA A 164 10.82 27.31 -11.17
CA ALA A 164 11.35 27.23 -9.81
C ALA A 164 11.11 25.84 -9.17
N ALA A 165 11.29 24.74 -9.93
CA ALA A 165 11.61 23.39 -9.41
C ALA A 165 11.62 22.37 -10.56
N ARG A 166 12.52 22.53 -11.54
CA ARG A 166 12.79 21.45 -12.48
C ARG A 166 13.81 20.51 -11.85
N ASN A 167 13.32 19.33 -11.45
CA ASN A 167 14.05 18.09 -11.18
C ASN A 167 14.99 18.09 -9.96
N ASP A 168 14.45 17.68 -8.81
CA ASP A 168 15.27 17.02 -7.79
C ASP A 168 14.43 15.90 -7.14
N SER A 169 14.07 14.88 -7.91
CA SER A 169 13.65 13.57 -7.38
C SER A 169 14.87 12.76 -6.90
N SER A 170 15.86 13.44 -6.32
CA SER A 170 16.99 12.82 -5.65
C SER A 170 16.83 13.07 -4.15
N VAL A 171 16.65 11.99 -3.39
CA VAL A 171 16.62 12.04 -1.93
C VAL A 171 17.99 12.51 -1.46
N LYS A 172 18.12 13.76 -1.02
CA LYS A 172 19.33 14.27 -0.37
C LYS A 172 19.47 13.63 1.00
N LEU A 173 20.28 12.58 1.08
CA LEU A 173 20.72 12.01 2.35
C LEU A 173 21.64 13.01 3.06
N PRO A 174 21.53 13.18 4.39
CA PRO A 174 22.46 14.01 5.14
C PRO A 174 23.89 13.43 5.05
N VAL A 175 24.85 14.29 4.70
CA VAL A 175 26.27 13.91 4.67
C VAL A 175 26.76 13.73 6.10
N ILE A 176 26.87 12.48 6.55
CA ILE A 176 27.50 12.14 7.82
C ILE A 176 29.02 12.25 7.62
N LYS A 177 29.64 13.27 8.21
CA LYS A 177 31.10 13.37 8.28
C LYS A 177 31.61 12.34 9.30
N LEU A 178 32.15 11.24 8.82
CA LEU A 178 32.88 10.30 9.66
C LEU A 178 34.21 10.93 10.12
N PRO A 179 34.59 10.78 11.40
CA PRO A 179 35.93 11.17 11.85
C PRO A 179 36.96 10.33 11.08
N MET A 180 37.87 11.02 10.36
CA MET A 180 38.98 10.33 9.72
C MET A 180 39.91 9.80 10.80
N PHE A 181 39.98 8.47 10.92
CA PHE A 181 40.97 7.80 11.73
C PHE A 181 42.33 8.01 11.07
N ALA A 182 43.12 8.98 11.55
CA ALA A 182 44.51 9.13 11.17
C ALA A 182 45.27 7.96 11.79
N GLY A 183 45.37 6.86 11.06
CA GLY A 183 46.15 5.68 11.45
C GLY A 183 47.63 6.03 11.60
N ARG A 184 48.01 6.51 12.78
CA ARG A 184 49.34 6.31 13.33
C ARG A 184 49.24 5.14 14.30
N THR A 185 49.60 3.97 13.80
CA THR A 185 50.04 2.87 14.65
C THR A 185 51.45 3.22 15.12
N GLU A 186 51.60 3.57 16.39
CA GLU A 186 52.86 3.33 17.11
C GLU A 186 52.89 1.87 17.59
#